data_AF-A0A7W1C8D9-F1
#
_entry.id   AF-A0A7W1C8D9-F1
#
_cell.length_a   1.000
_cell.length_b   1.000
_cell.length_c   1.000
_cell.angle_alpha   90.00
_cell.angle_beta   90.00
_cell.angle_gamma   90.00
#
_symmetry.space_group_name_H-M   'P 1'
#
loop_
_entity.id
_entity.type
_entity.pdbx_description
1 polymer ?
#
loop_
_entity_poly.entity_id
_entity_poly.type
_entity_poly.pdbx_seq_one_letter_code
_entity_poly.pdbx_strand_id
1 'polypeptide(L)'
;LARAGLAARSDRTGGLYDRFRGRLCFPIRSAGGKVVAISARRLDDQEPKYLNSTDTPIFAKGRTLFNLDLARAPIRRAGAAIVVEGNFDVVALHRSGYRNVVAPLGTAFTAEQARILRRSTATAYIAYDGDRAGERAAFRAADLLLASGVTVRIVSLPEGRDPDALIREAGAAAFGACLEQSADVIDAKIAVVVERVDLADVMKKRRAIERLLASVKRVPDPVTRSLYVDRIAARLDVPRGTLAVPAPRSSRPQRPAGPPREPPPEPGRAPGSIVTPQIQDERYVLLHAIHDSRWLAEAREGCRPEFFTVPDYERFFERLDDGSPDVGEAAARIRRSDDPVLQRVLAELEMWRDGQGFPLSEESFRDSLRRLLLKAMERGVLPEFEATGERLTDALRRREIKRDILRGRFHPETPPDV
;
A
#
# COMPACT_ATOMS: atom_id res chain seq x y z
N LEU A 1 -12.50 8.04 23.99
CA LEU A 1 -11.76 6.78 23.71
C LEU A 1 -11.99 6.28 22.29
N ALA A 2 -13.24 6.13 21.83
CA ALA A 2 -13.54 5.63 20.47
C ALA A 2 -12.94 6.49 19.34
N ARG A 3 -13.11 7.84 19.40
CA ARG A 3 -12.49 8.78 18.43
C ARG A 3 -10.95 8.73 18.38
N ALA A 4 -10.31 8.29 19.47
CA ALA A 4 -8.86 8.12 19.55
C ALA A 4 -8.40 6.72 19.11
N GLY A 5 -9.33 5.86 18.67
CA GLY A 5 -9.03 4.49 18.25
C GLY A 5 -8.65 3.54 19.39
N LEU A 6 -8.90 3.90 20.65
CA LEU A 6 -8.55 3.07 21.82
C LEU A 6 -9.67 2.12 22.24
N ALA A 7 -10.93 2.52 21.98
CA ALA A 7 -12.11 1.69 22.22
C ALA A 7 -12.84 1.44 20.89
N ALA A 8 -13.41 0.26 20.72
CA ALA A 8 -14.32 -0.07 19.64
C ALA A 8 -15.74 -0.19 20.19
N ARG A 9 -16.74 -0.02 19.31
CA ARG A 9 -18.15 -0.16 19.66
C ARG A 9 -18.60 -1.58 19.29
N SER A 10 -19.36 -2.22 20.17
CA SER A 10 -19.97 -3.52 19.89
C SER A 10 -21.22 -3.31 19.04
N ASP A 11 -21.29 -4.00 17.90
CA ASP A 11 -22.48 -3.94 17.04
C ASP A 11 -23.69 -4.61 17.71
N ARG A 12 -23.44 -5.63 18.56
CA ARG A 12 -24.49 -6.36 19.29
C ARG A 12 -25.09 -5.59 20.47
N THR A 13 -24.27 -4.87 21.22
CA THR A 13 -24.69 -4.25 22.51
C THR A 13 -24.66 -2.73 22.49
N GLY A 14 -24.05 -2.12 21.47
CA GLY A 14 -23.75 -0.68 21.44
C GLY A 14 -22.68 -0.24 22.46
N GLY A 15 -22.24 -1.13 23.36
CA GLY A 15 -21.25 -0.84 24.40
C GLY A 15 -19.85 -0.61 23.83
N LEU A 16 -19.04 0.15 24.55
CA LEU A 16 -17.62 0.30 24.24
C LEU A 16 -16.81 -0.87 24.85
N TYR A 17 -15.81 -1.31 24.12
CA TYR A 17 -14.85 -2.30 24.61
C TYR A 17 -13.43 -1.95 24.16
N ASP A 18 -12.43 -2.46 24.89
CA ASP A 18 -11.03 -2.22 24.59
C ASP A 18 -10.63 -2.79 23.24
N ARG A 19 -10.06 -1.95 22.38
CA ARG A 19 -9.63 -2.38 21.04
C ARG A 19 -8.39 -3.29 21.10
N PHE A 20 -7.48 -3.04 22.04
CA PHE A 20 -6.18 -3.70 22.13
C PHE A 20 -6.12 -4.66 23.33
N ARG A 21 -6.81 -5.80 23.24
CA ARG A 21 -6.83 -6.85 24.29
C ARG A 21 -5.83 -7.96 24.00
N GLY A 22 -5.23 -8.54 25.04
CA GLY A 22 -4.33 -9.70 24.91
C GLY A 22 -3.09 -9.43 24.04
N ARG A 23 -2.61 -8.17 23.99
CA ARG A 23 -1.61 -7.72 23.03
C ARG A 23 -0.49 -6.93 23.69
N LEU A 24 0.74 -7.15 23.20
CA LEU A 24 1.88 -6.29 23.48
C LEU A 24 1.71 -4.96 22.72
N CYS A 25 1.62 -3.85 23.44
CA CYS A 25 1.38 -2.53 22.87
C CYS A 25 2.68 -1.73 22.72
N PHE A 26 2.90 -1.20 21.52
CA PHE A 26 3.96 -0.27 21.15
C PHE A 26 3.35 1.13 20.98
N PRO A 27 3.70 2.11 21.82
CA PRO A 27 3.22 3.47 21.65
C PRO A 27 3.83 4.10 20.39
N ILE A 28 2.99 4.68 19.55
CA ILE A 28 3.40 5.45 18.38
C ILE A 28 3.42 6.92 18.79
N ARG A 29 4.57 7.57 18.60
CA ARG A 29 4.80 8.95 19.02
C ARG A 29 4.84 9.87 17.81
N SER A 30 4.29 11.06 17.96
CA SER A 30 4.46 12.16 16.99
C SER A 30 5.91 12.62 16.97
N ALA A 31 6.28 13.44 15.97
CA ALA A 31 7.62 14.03 15.91
C ALA A 31 8.01 14.88 17.14
N GLY A 32 7.02 15.33 17.93
CA GLY A 32 7.23 16.02 19.21
C GLY A 32 7.24 15.10 20.43
N GLY A 33 7.26 13.78 20.23
CA GLY A 33 7.36 12.79 21.32
C GLY A 33 6.06 12.54 22.08
N LYS A 34 4.92 13.13 21.68
CA LYS A 34 3.62 12.81 22.28
C LYS A 34 3.05 11.52 21.70
N VAL A 35 2.49 10.64 22.54
CA VAL A 35 1.81 9.42 22.07
C VAL A 35 0.55 9.81 21.30
N VAL A 36 0.39 9.29 20.10
CA VAL A 36 -0.73 9.60 19.18
C VAL A 36 -1.48 8.36 18.70
N ALA A 37 -0.88 7.18 18.81
CA ALA A 37 -1.48 5.92 18.39
C ALA A 37 -0.79 4.72 19.08
N ILE A 38 -1.31 3.52 18.84
CA ILE A 38 -0.77 2.25 19.32
C ILE A 38 -0.62 1.28 18.14
N SER A 39 0.51 0.59 18.07
CA SER A 39 0.66 -0.64 17.31
C SER A 39 0.71 -1.79 18.30
N ALA A 40 -0.01 -2.88 18.05
CA ALA A 40 -0.16 -3.95 19.01
C ALA A 40 0.05 -5.32 18.36
N ARG A 41 0.87 -6.17 18.97
CA ARG A 41 1.13 -7.55 18.53
C ARG A 41 0.37 -8.52 19.43
N ARG A 42 -0.30 -9.52 18.85
CA ARG A 42 -0.96 -10.58 19.63
C ARG A 42 0.05 -11.34 20.51
N LEU A 43 -0.39 -11.74 21.70
CA LEU A 43 0.38 -12.62 22.60
C LEU A 43 -0.02 -14.09 22.48
N ASP A 44 -1.22 -14.34 21.99
CA ASP A 44 -1.83 -15.65 21.74
C ASP A 44 -2.20 -15.79 20.25
N ASP A 45 -3.04 -16.78 19.91
CA ASP A 45 -3.44 -17.06 18.52
C ASP A 45 -4.53 -16.11 17.97
N GLN A 46 -4.83 -15.00 18.65
CA GLN A 46 -5.84 -14.03 18.19
C GLN A 46 -5.45 -13.32 16.89
N GLU A 47 -6.30 -13.33 15.86
CA GLU A 47 -6.08 -12.53 14.66
C GLU A 47 -6.53 -11.06 14.84
N PRO A 48 -5.91 -10.09 14.13
CA PRO A 48 -4.71 -10.23 13.30
C PRO A 48 -3.42 -10.32 14.12
N LYS A 49 -2.33 -10.87 13.55
CA LYS A 49 -0.97 -10.86 14.14
C LYS A 49 -0.55 -9.48 14.67
N TYR A 50 -0.80 -8.44 13.88
CA TYR A 50 -0.58 -7.04 14.23
C TYR A 50 -1.86 -6.23 14.08
N LEU A 51 -2.18 -5.42 15.07
CA LEU A 51 -3.31 -4.50 15.09
C LEU A 51 -2.79 -3.08 15.31
N ASN A 52 -3.02 -2.19 14.36
CA ASN A 52 -2.64 -0.78 14.47
C ASN A 52 -3.88 0.08 14.77
N SER A 53 -3.69 1.19 15.47
CA SER A 53 -4.67 2.27 15.49
C SER A 53 -5.04 2.67 14.06
N THR A 54 -6.31 2.94 13.83
CA THR A 54 -6.80 3.63 12.62
C THR A 54 -6.36 5.08 12.65
N ASP A 55 -6.46 5.77 11.52
CA ASP A 55 -6.23 7.21 11.48
C ASP A 55 -7.21 7.94 12.40
N THR A 56 -6.71 8.99 13.06
CA THR A 56 -7.46 9.85 13.99
C THR A 56 -7.08 11.31 13.73
N PRO A 57 -7.79 12.30 14.31
CA PRO A 57 -7.42 13.71 14.16
C PRO A 57 -5.98 14.04 14.59
N ILE A 58 -5.36 13.20 15.43
CA ILE A 58 -3.99 13.39 15.93
C ILE A 58 -2.98 12.39 15.35
N PHE A 59 -3.44 11.42 14.55
CA PHE A 59 -2.59 10.37 13.99
C PHE A 59 -2.97 10.08 12.54
N ALA A 60 -2.00 10.27 11.64
CA ALA A 60 -2.10 9.86 10.25
C ALA A 60 -0.97 8.88 9.96
N LYS A 61 -1.32 7.62 9.68
CA LYS A 61 -0.36 6.54 9.46
C LYS A 61 0.59 6.85 8.31
N GLY A 62 0.05 7.31 7.18
CA GLY A 62 0.82 7.68 5.99
C GLY A 62 1.74 8.90 6.18
N ARG A 63 1.71 9.56 7.34
CA ARG A 63 2.56 10.72 7.67
C ARG A 63 3.33 10.53 8.99
N THR A 64 3.36 9.30 9.51
CA THR A 64 4.06 8.96 10.76
C THR A 64 5.02 7.82 10.50
N LEU A 65 6.26 7.95 10.99
CA LEU A 65 7.25 6.88 11.01
C LEU A 65 7.45 6.46 12.46
N PHE A 66 7.42 5.15 12.70
CA PHE A 66 7.75 4.60 14.00
C PHE A 66 9.17 4.98 14.38
N ASN A 67 9.39 5.31 15.66
CA ASN A 67 10.68 5.68 16.25
C ASN A 67 11.33 6.97 15.71
N LEU A 68 10.67 7.74 14.85
CA LEU A 68 11.28 8.95 14.27
C LEU A 68 11.62 10.01 15.34
N ASP A 69 10.83 10.12 16.40
CA ASP A 69 11.07 11.06 17.50
C ASP A 69 12.41 10.78 18.19
N LEU A 70 12.71 9.51 18.46
CA LEU A 70 13.96 9.06 19.08
C LEU A 70 15.12 8.99 18.07
N ALA A 71 14.83 8.60 16.82
CA ALA A 71 15.83 8.42 15.78
C ALA A 71 16.32 9.74 15.18
N ARG A 72 15.61 10.87 15.37
CA ARG A 72 15.93 12.12 14.66
C ARG A 72 17.35 12.64 14.91
N ALA A 73 17.77 12.67 16.18
CA ALA A 73 19.12 13.11 16.54
C ALA A 73 20.19 12.08 16.13
N PRO A 74 20.01 10.75 16.36
CA PRO A 74 20.86 9.72 15.77
C PRO A 74 21.00 9.79 14.25
N ILE A 75 19.91 10.00 13.50
CA ILE A 75 19.93 10.14 12.03
C ILE A 75 20.83 11.30 11.62
N ARG A 76 20.70 12.47 12.26
CA ARG A 76 21.57 13.62 11.97
C ARG A 76 23.04 13.34 12.28
N ARG A 77 23.33 12.70 13.42
CA ARG A 77 24.70 12.35 13.81
C ARG A 77 25.35 11.32 12.89
N ALA A 78 24.59 10.32 12.47
CA ALA A 78 25.05 9.29 11.55
C ALA A 78 25.08 9.76 10.09
N GLY A 79 24.45 10.90 9.78
CA GLY A 79 24.27 11.38 8.41
C GLY A 79 23.28 10.58 7.57
N ALA A 80 22.72 9.48 8.10
CA ALA A 80 21.83 8.58 7.37
C ALA A 80 20.75 7.98 8.26
N ALA A 81 19.63 7.59 7.65
CA ALA A 81 18.58 6.80 8.29
C ALA A 81 18.62 5.34 7.81
N ILE A 82 18.24 4.42 8.69
CA ILE A 82 17.97 3.02 8.34
C ILE A 82 16.46 2.83 8.34
N VAL A 83 15.90 2.39 7.23
CA VAL A 83 14.47 2.14 7.04
C VAL A 83 14.24 0.64 6.99
N VAL A 84 13.46 0.13 7.94
CA VAL A 84 13.08 -1.29 8.05
C VAL A 84 11.57 -1.45 7.95
N GLU A 85 11.07 -2.67 7.81
CA GLU A 85 9.64 -2.92 7.59
C GLU A 85 8.81 -2.81 8.87
N GLY A 86 9.31 -3.38 9.98
CA GLY A 86 8.56 -3.58 11.20
C GLY A 86 9.05 -2.78 12.40
N ASN A 87 8.16 -2.62 13.38
CA ASN A 87 8.51 -2.09 14.70
C ASN A 87 9.44 -3.02 15.49
N PHE A 88 9.36 -4.33 15.29
CA PHE A 88 10.28 -5.29 15.92
C PHE A 88 11.71 -5.13 15.40
N ASP A 89 11.90 -4.95 14.09
CA ASP A 89 13.21 -4.66 13.51
C ASP A 89 13.82 -3.40 14.09
N VAL A 90 13.00 -2.35 14.25
CA VAL A 90 13.44 -1.12 14.92
C VAL A 90 13.91 -1.39 16.34
N VAL A 91 13.14 -2.16 17.13
CA VAL A 91 13.53 -2.49 18.50
C VAL A 91 14.81 -3.34 18.52
N ALA A 92 14.93 -4.33 17.65
CA ALA A 92 16.06 -5.25 17.56
C ALA A 92 17.36 -4.53 17.15
N LEU A 93 17.27 -3.61 16.20
CA LEU A 93 18.40 -2.78 15.77
C LEU A 93 18.74 -1.73 16.83
N HIS A 94 17.73 -1.10 17.44
CA HIS A 94 17.93 -0.09 18.47
C HIS A 94 18.61 -0.66 19.72
N ARG A 95 18.20 -1.86 20.19
CA ARG A 95 18.89 -2.56 21.30
C ARG A 95 20.34 -2.93 20.95
N SER A 96 20.63 -3.09 19.66
CA SER A 96 21.95 -3.49 19.14
C SER A 96 22.86 -2.31 18.81
N GLY A 97 22.45 -1.08 19.14
CA GLY A 97 23.25 0.13 18.97
C GLY A 97 22.91 0.98 17.75
N TYR A 98 22.12 0.46 16.80
CA TYR A 98 21.66 1.22 15.65
C TYR A 98 20.46 2.08 16.03
N ARG A 99 20.71 3.35 16.39
CA ARG A 99 19.68 4.27 16.89
C ARG A 99 19.03 5.15 15.81
N ASN A 100 19.56 5.14 14.58
CA ASN A 100 19.08 5.93 13.45
C ASN A 100 18.03 5.19 12.59
N VAL A 101 17.21 4.34 13.22
CA VAL A 101 16.32 3.38 12.55
C VAL A 101 14.86 3.82 12.65
N VAL A 102 14.11 3.70 11.56
CA VAL A 102 12.68 4.03 11.47
C VAL A 102 11.93 2.98 10.65
N ALA A 103 10.61 2.88 10.85
CA ALA A 103 9.76 1.98 10.08
C ALA A 103 8.40 2.63 9.71
N PRO A 104 7.78 2.24 8.59
CA PRO A 104 6.36 2.52 8.35
C PRO A 104 5.49 1.70 9.33
N LEU A 105 4.19 2.05 9.42
CA LEU A 105 3.29 1.54 10.45
C LEU A 105 2.31 0.49 9.91
N GLY A 106 2.83 -0.65 9.44
CA GLY A 106 2.01 -1.73 8.88
C GLY A 106 1.26 -1.34 7.61
N THR A 107 1.88 -0.49 6.79
CA THR A 107 1.46 -0.13 5.42
C THR A 107 2.72 0.04 4.57
N ALA A 108 2.54 0.11 3.25
CA ALA A 108 3.61 0.54 2.35
C ALA A 108 4.16 1.92 2.78
N PHE A 109 5.47 2.11 2.57
CA PHE A 109 6.14 3.39 2.76
C PHE A 109 5.55 4.45 1.81
N THR A 110 5.37 5.68 2.28
CA THR A 110 4.64 6.74 1.54
C THR A 110 5.55 7.89 1.09
N ALA A 111 5.08 8.68 0.12
CA ALA A 111 5.77 9.89 -0.33
C ALA A 111 5.90 10.92 0.80
N GLU A 112 4.86 11.06 1.63
CA GLU A 112 4.85 11.95 2.79
C GLU A 112 5.90 11.52 3.82
N GLN A 113 6.02 10.22 4.11
CA GLN A 113 7.07 9.69 4.96
C GLN A 113 8.47 9.96 4.37
N ALA A 114 8.65 9.79 3.05
CA ALA A 114 9.90 10.13 2.37
C ALA A 114 10.27 11.61 2.55
N ARG A 115 9.32 12.52 2.33
CA ARG A 115 9.51 13.98 2.54
C ARG A 115 9.79 14.31 4.01
N ILE A 116 9.19 13.60 4.95
CA ILE A 116 9.46 13.76 6.39
C ILE A 116 10.89 13.35 6.72
N LEU A 117 11.32 12.19 6.23
CA LEU A 117 12.65 11.65 6.48
C LEU A 117 13.74 12.55 5.88
N ARG A 118 13.50 13.08 4.67
CA ARG A 118 14.39 14.02 3.97
C ARG A 118 14.74 15.27 4.77
N ARG A 119 13.89 15.68 5.72
CA ARG A 119 14.19 16.82 6.63
C ARG A 119 15.25 16.51 7.67
N SER A 120 15.59 15.24 7.86
CA SER A 120 16.58 14.81 8.87
C SER A 120 17.87 14.29 8.25
N THR A 121 17.84 13.85 6.99
CA THR A 121 19.02 13.33 6.27
C THR A 121 18.81 13.39 4.75
N ALA A 122 19.92 13.39 4.00
CA ALA A 122 19.94 13.21 2.55
C ALA A 122 20.27 11.75 2.14
N THR A 123 20.46 10.83 3.09
CA THR A 123 20.87 9.44 2.82
C THR A 123 20.00 8.45 3.60
N ALA A 124 19.57 7.38 2.94
CA ALA A 124 18.81 6.31 3.57
C ALA A 124 19.31 4.94 3.13
N TYR A 125 19.46 4.03 4.10
CA TYR A 125 19.65 2.61 3.91
C TYR A 125 18.29 1.93 4.05
N ILE A 126 17.90 1.11 3.10
CA ILE A 126 16.68 0.29 3.19
C ILE A 126 17.11 -1.14 3.50
N ALA A 127 16.73 -1.64 4.67
CA ALA A 127 17.01 -2.99 5.16
C ALA A 127 15.67 -3.70 5.41
N TYR A 128 15.09 -4.21 4.33
CA TYR A 128 13.81 -4.92 4.32
C TYR A 128 14.06 -6.43 4.29
N ASP A 129 13.01 -7.22 4.41
CA ASP A 129 13.12 -8.68 4.54
C ASP A 129 13.81 -9.27 3.30
N GLY A 130 14.66 -10.28 3.50
CA GLY A 130 15.45 -10.97 2.47
C GLY A 130 14.62 -11.88 1.56
N ASP A 131 13.37 -11.53 1.26
CA ASP A 131 12.48 -12.26 0.37
C ASP A 131 12.02 -11.40 -0.84
N ARG A 132 11.32 -12.01 -1.79
CA ARG A 132 10.86 -11.31 -2.99
C ARG A 132 9.83 -10.21 -2.72
N ALA A 133 9.04 -10.32 -1.66
CA ALA A 133 8.06 -9.30 -1.28
C ALA A 133 8.77 -8.09 -0.64
N GLY A 134 9.73 -8.35 0.23
CA GLY A 134 10.62 -7.36 0.84
C GLY A 134 11.44 -6.61 -0.20
N GLU A 135 12.05 -7.30 -1.18
CA GLU A 135 12.77 -6.65 -2.28
C GLU A 135 11.87 -5.69 -3.08
N ARG A 136 10.66 -6.14 -3.46
CA ARG A 136 9.70 -5.27 -4.17
C ARG A 136 9.29 -4.08 -3.31
N ALA A 137 9.08 -4.28 -2.01
CA ALA A 137 8.75 -3.21 -1.08
C ALA A 137 9.90 -2.22 -0.92
N ALA A 138 11.14 -2.70 -0.87
CA ALA A 138 12.35 -1.90 -0.78
C ALA A 138 12.52 -1.01 -2.01
N PHE A 139 12.36 -1.56 -3.22
CA PHE A 139 12.45 -0.76 -4.44
C PHE A 139 11.34 0.27 -4.59
N ARG A 140 10.11 -0.02 -4.12
CA ARG A 140 9.04 0.98 -4.07
C ARG A 140 9.36 2.11 -3.08
N ALA A 141 9.83 1.78 -1.88
CA ALA A 141 10.25 2.78 -0.89
C ALA A 141 11.43 3.61 -1.42
N ALA A 142 12.37 2.98 -2.10
CA ALA A 142 13.52 3.63 -2.71
C ALA A 142 13.09 4.66 -3.77
N ASP A 143 12.13 4.34 -4.63
CA ASP A 143 11.63 5.28 -5.64
C ASP A 143 10.96 6.51 -5.03
N LEU A 144 10.33 6.39 -3.85
CA LEU A 144 9.74 7.51 -3.12
C LEU A 144 10.80 8.39 -2.44
N LEU A 145 11.87 7.77 -1.93
CA LEU A 145 13.01 8.46 -1.34
C LEU A 145 13.85 9.19 -2.41
N LEU A 146 14.12 8.54 -3.54
CA LEU A 146 14.75 9.15 -4.71
C LEU A 146 13.96 10.38 -5.19
N ALA A 147 12.63 10.25 -5.29
CA ALA A 147 11.74 11.37 -5.65
C ALA A 147 11.84 12.55 -4.67
N SER A 148 12.19 12.29 -3.41
CA SER A 148 12.38 13.30 -2.38
C SER A 148 13.82 13.85 -2.33
N GLY A 149 14.69 13.45 -3.27
CA GLY A 149 16.09 13.86 -3.32
C GLY A 149 16.93 13.25 -2.19
N VAL A 150 16.60 12.03 -1.77
CA VAL A 150 17.41 11.22 -0.84
C VAL A 150 18.25 10.25 -1.67
N THR A 151 19.54 10.13 -1.36
CA THR A 151 20.41 9.07 -1.85
C THR A 151 20.06 7.77 -1.15
N VAL A 152 19.74 6.72 -1.92
CA VAL A 152 19.24 5.46 -1.37
C VAL A 152 20.21 4.33 -1.59
N ARG A 153 20.48 3.57 -0.53
CA ARG A 153 21.23 2.32 -0.58
C ARG A 153 20.35 1.15 -0.15
N ILE A 154 20.48 0.02 -0.82
CA ILE A 154 19.77 -1.22 -0.53
C ILE A 154 20.70 -2.13 0.25
N VAL A 155 20.25 -2.54 1.44
CA VAL A 155 20.93 -3.49 2.30
C VAL A 155 20.36 -4.87 2.01
N SER A 156 21.16 -5.72 1.36
CA SER A 156 20.77 -7.10 1.11
C SER A 156 20.99 -7.94 2.36
N LEU A 157 19.92 -8.53 2.88
CA LEU A 157 19.98 -9.49 3.97
C LEU A 157 20.06 -10.93 3.41
N PRO A 158 20.55 -11.90 4.19
CA PRO A 158 20.48 -13.30 3.80
C PRO A 158 19.03 -13.75 3.52
N GLU A 159 18.88 -14.73 2.63
CA GLU A 159 17.56 -15.18 2.17
C GLU A 159 16.66 -15.59 3.34
N GLY A 160 15.41 -15.10 3.33
CA GLY A 160 14.42 -15.39 4.36
C GLY A 160 14.71 -14.79 5.75
N ARG A 161 15.66 -13.86 5.85
CA ARG A 161 15.98 -13.16 7.11
C ARG A 161 15.44 -11.74 7.11
N ASP A 162 14.87 -11.35 8.25
CA ASP A 162 14.59 -9.96 8.60
C ASP A 162 15.73 -9.40 9.49
N PRO A 163 15.80 -8.08 9.71
CA PRO A 163 16.80 -7.49 10.59
C PRO A 163 16.79 -8.08 12.01
N ASP A 164 15.62 -8.36 12.61
CA ASP A 164 15.58 -8.98 13.95
C ASP A 164 16.22 -10.38 13.96
N ALA A 165 15.88 -11.25 13.03
CA ALA A 165 16.43 -12.60 12.91
C ALA A 165 17.94 -12.57 12.70
N LEU A 166 18.42 -11.71 11.79
CA LEU A 166 19.86 -11.57 11.55
C LEU A 166 20.61 -11.15 12.81
N ILE A 167 20.08 -10.16 13.54
CA ILE A 167 20.66 -9.70 14.82
C ILE A 167 20.65 -10.82 15.87
N ARG A 168 19.55 -11.58 15.98
CA ARG A 168 19.42 -12.67 16.97
C ARG A 168 20.40 -13.80 16.71
N GLU A 169 20.68 -14.10 15.45
CA GLU A 169 21.47 -15.27 15.06
C GLU A 169 22.96 -14.97 14.88
N ALA A 170 23.29 -13.82 14.29
CA ALA A 170 24.65 -13.47 13.91
C ALA A 170 25.17 -12.17 14.57
N GLY A 171 24.32 -11.48 15.35
CA GLY A 171 24.70 -10.33 16.14
C GLY A 171 24.78 -9.01 15.36
N ALA A 172 25.06 -7.92 16.09
CA ALA A 172 25.12 -6.57 15.55
C ALA A 172 26.17 -6.39 14.45
N ALA A 173 27.33 -7.05 14.59
CA ALA A 173 28.42 -6.97 13.62
C ALA A 173 28.02 -7.51 12.24
N ALA A 174 27.20 -8.56 12.18
CA ALA A 174 26.71 -9.11 10.91
C ALA A 174 25.81 -8.11 10.17
N PHE A 175 24.92 -7.42 10.88
CA PHE A 175 24.12 -6.35 10.27
C PHE A 175 25.00 -5.16 9.82
N GLY A 176 26.05 -4.84 10.59
CA GLY A 176 27.06 -3.86 10.19
C GLY A 176 27.75 -4.20 8.87
N ALA A 177 28.15 -5.47 8.70
CA ALA A 177 28.73 -5.94 7.44
C ALA A 177 27.75 -5.81 6.27
N CYS A 178 26.46 -6.12 6.46
CA CYS A 178 25.43 -5.90 5.43
C CYS A 178 25.28 -4.41 5.08
N LEU A 179 25.36 -3.50 6.05
CA LEU A 179 25.31 -2.05 5.80
C LEU A 179 26.51 -1.58 4.96
N GLU A 180 27.71 -2.05 5.29
CA GLU A 180 28.94 -1.73 4.55
C GLU A 180 28.87 -2.25 3.10
N GLN A 181 28.33 -3.45 2.90
CA GLN A 181 28.16 -4.08 1.59
C GLN A 181 26.92 -3.61 0.83
N SER A 182 26.13 -2.70 1.40
CA SER A 182 24.93 -2.17 0.73
C SER A 182 25.24 -1.61 -0.66
N ALA A 183 24.31 -1.73 -1.60
CA ALA A 183 24.46 -1.24 -2.96
C ALA A 183 23.69 0.07 -3.18
N ASP A 184 24.13 0.92 -4.10
CA ASP A 184 23.27 2.01 -4.61
C ASP A 184 21.98 1.41 -5.21
N VAL A 185 20.85 2.09 -5.05
CA VAL A 185 19.55 1.59 -5.52
C VAL A 185 19.52 1.26 -7.01
N ILE A 186 20.18 2.04 -7.87
CA ILE A 186 20.19 1.78 -9.31
C ILE A 186 21.04 0.54 -9.60
N ASP A 187 22.17 0.38 -8.90
CA ASP A 187 23.01 -0.83 -9.02
C ASP A 187 22.28 -2.08 -8.54
N ALA A 188 21.57 -2.00 -7.42
CA ALA A 188 20.74 -3.10 -6.92
C ALA A 188 19.65 -3.49 -7.94
N LYS A 189 18.97 -2.51 -8.54
CA LYS A 189 17.95 -2.76 -9.57
C LYS A 189 18.55 -3.35 -10.84
N ILE A 190 19.73 -2.89 -11.27
CA ILE A 190 20.46 -3.46 -12.42
C ILE A 190 20.83 -4.91 -12.13
N ALA A 191 21.35 -5.23 -10.94
CA ALA A 191 21.72 -6.59 -10.57
C ALA A 191 20.52 -7.55 -10.70
N VAL A 192 19.35 -7.16 -10.17
CA VAL A 192 18.11 -7.93 -10.30
C VAL A 192 17.67 -8.10 -11.76
N VAL A 193 17.83 -7.06 -12.59
CA VAL A 193 17.53 -7.14 -14.02
C VAL A 193 18.45 -8.14 -14.73
N VAL A 194 19.76 -8.07 -14.49
CA VAL A 194 20.76 -8.95 -15.11
C VAL A 194 20.55 -10.41 -14.68
N GLU A 195 20.18 -10.63 -13.42
CA GLU A 195 19.93 -11.97 -12.89
C GLU A 195 18.65 -12.60 -13.44
N ARG A 196 17.57 -11.82 -13.59
CA ARG A 196 16.21 -12.37 -13.80
C ARG A 196 15.62 -12.12 -15.18
N VAL A 197 16.22 -11.24 -15.97
CA VAL A 197 15.73 -10.91 -17.31
C VAL A 197 16.70 -11.46 -18.33
N ASP A 198 16.16 -12.22 -19.28
CA ASP A 198 16.88 -12.58 -20.50
C ASP A 198 17.12 -11.32 -21.34
N LEU A 199 18.36 -10.83 -21.30
CA LEU A 199 18.79 -9.62 -21.99
C LEU A 199 19.12 -9.84 -23.47
N ALA A 200 19.14 -11.09 -23.95
CA ALA A 200 19.29 -11.38 -25.37
C ALA A 200 17.99 -11.10 -26.15
N ASP A 201 16.85 -11.24 -25.47
CA ASP A 201 15.55 -10.81 -26.00
C ASP A 201 15.44 -9.28 -25.97
N VAL A 202 15.39 -8.68 -27.16
CA VAL A 202 15.32 -7.23 -27.38
C VAL A 202 14.13 -6.59 -26.64
N MET A 203 12.96 -7.24 -26.64
CA MET A 203 11.75 -6.71 -26.02
C MET A 203 11.78 -6.82 -24.50
N LYS A 204 12.41 -7.86 -23.95
CA LYS A 204 12.64 -7.97 -22.51
C LYS A 204 13.69 -6.97 -22.04
N LYS A 205 14.82 -6.83 -22.75
CA LYS A 205 15.87 -5.84 -22.47
C LYS A 205 15.30 -4.42 -22.50
N ARG A 206 14.52 -4.07 -23.52
CA ARG A 206 13.84 -2.76 -23.60
C ARG A 206 12.94 -2.49 -22.40
N ARG A 207 12.05 -3.43 -22.04
CA ARG A 207 11.16 -3.29 -20.88
C ARG A 207 11.93 -3.13 -19.56
N ALA A 208 13.05 -3.83 -19.41
CA ALA A 208 13.90 -3.69 -18.23
C ALA A 208 14.56 -2.29 -18.16
N ILE A 209 15.09 -1.79 -19.28
CA ILE A 209 15.61 -0.43 -19.39
C ILE A 209 14.53 0.60 -19.04
N GLU A 210 13.32 0.49 -19.59
CA GLU A 210 12.20 1.40 -19.31
C GLU A 210 11.86 1.45 -17.80
N ARG A 211 11.88 0.31 -17.12
CA ARG A 211 11.67 0.23 -15.65
C ARG A 211 12.78 0.93 -14.86
N LEU A 212 14.05 0.76 -15.25
CA LEU A 212 15.18 1.44 -14.60
C LEU A 212 15.10 2.95 -14.82
N LEU A 213 14.83 3.39 -16.06
CA LEU A 213 14.69 4.81 -16.38
C LEU A 213 13.50 5.45 -15.66
N ALA A 214 12.43 4.70 -15.37
CA ALA A 214 11.30 5.21 -14.57
C ALA A 214 11.73 5.61 -13.15
N SER A 215 12.69 4.91 -12.55
CA SER A 215 13.29 5.30 -11.27
C SER A 215 14.19 6.53 -11.41
N VAL A 216 15.03 6.56 -12.44
CA VAL A 216 15.91 7.70 -12.70
C VAL A 216 15.12 8.99 -12.93
N LYS A 217 14.00 8.93 -13.66
CA LYS A 217 13.10 10.09 -13.89
C LYS A 217 12.62 10.77 -12.61
N ARG A 218 12.55 10.04 -11.49
CA ARG A 218 12.10 10.56 -10.20
C ARG A 218 13.16 11.41 -9.51
N VAL A 219 14.43 11.21 -9.81
CA VAL A 219 15.53 11.92 -9.16
C VAL A 219 15.48 13.40 -9.53
N PRO A 220 15.36 14.33 -8.56
CA PRO A 220 15.24 15.76 -8.86
C PRO A 220 16.48 16.33 -9.57
N ASP A 221 17.67 15.98 -9.08
CA ASP A 221 18.93 16.53 -9.54
C ASP A 221 19.30 16.03 -10.95
N PRO A 222 19.46 16.92 -11.95
CA PRO A 222 19.76 16.52 -13.33
C PRO A 222 21.13 15.88 -13.49
N VAL A 223 22.12 16.25 -12.67
CA VAL A 223 23.47 15.67 -12.74
C VAL A 223 23.43 14.22 -12.28
N THR A 224 22.83 13.95 -11.13
CA THR A 224 22.61 12.59 -10.60
C THR A 224 21.83 11.74 -11.58
N ARG A 225 20.79 12.30 -12.23
CA ARG A 225 20.06 11.60 -13.29
C ARG A 225 20.97 11.18 -14.44
N SER A 226 21.80 12.11 -14.93
CA SER A 226 22.74 11.80 -16.01
C SER A 226 23.68 10.67 -15.62
N LEU A 227 24.26 10.72 -14.41
CA LEU A 227 25.17 9.68 -13.92
C LEU A 227 24.49 8.31 -13.81
N TYR A 228 23.23 8.26 -13.40
CA TYR A 228 22.47 7.01 -13.38
C TYR A 228 22.14 6.49 -14.78
N VAL A 229 21.87 7.37 -15.75
CA VAL A 229 21.71 6.97 -17.16
C VAL A 229 23.02 6.38 -17.70
N ASP A 230 24.15 7.02 -17.44
CA ASP A 230 25.47 6.53 -17.85
C ASP A 230 25.75 5.14 -17.27
N ARG A 231 25.37 4.92 -16.00
CA ARG A 231 25.50 3.64 -15.32
C ARG A 231 24.63 2.54 -15.94
N ILE A 232 23.37 2.85 -16.24
CA ILE A 232 22.45 1.91 -16.91
C ILE A 232 22.96 1.56 -18.31
N ALA A 233 23.39 2.57 -19.08
CA ALA A 233 23.95 2.41 -20.42
C ALA A 233 25.14 1.45 -20.42
N ALA A 234 26.10 1.68 -19.51
CA ALA A 234 27.30 0.86 -19.39
C ALA A 234 26.98 -0.58 -18.95
N ARG A 235 26.12 -0.78 -17.94
CA ARG A 235 25.85 -2.10 -17.37
C ARG A 235 24.97 -2.97 -18.26
N LEU A 236 24.14 -2.38 -19.11
CA LEU A 236 23.26 -3.10 -20.02
C LEU A 236 23.76 -3.09 -21.47
N ASP A 237 24.97 -2.57 -21.72
CA ASP A 237 25.56 -2.48 -23.06
C ASP A 237 24.59 -1.85 -24.08
N VAL A 238 24.25 -0.59 -23.83
CA VAL A 238 23.38 0.22 -24.68
C VAL A 238 23.97 1.63 -24.83
N PRO A 239 24.05 2.19 -26.06
CA PRO A 239 24.58 3.53 -26.25
C PRO A 239 23.77 4.57 -25.49
N ARG A 240 24.44 5.43 -24.69
CA ARG A 240 23.80 6.48 -23.86
C ARG A 240 22.82 7.34 -24.65
N GLY A 241 23.16 7.72 -25.88
CA GLY A 241 22.33 8.58 -26.73
C GLY A 241 20.93 8.02 -27.02
N THR A 242 20.73 6.71 -26.82
CA THR A 242 19.42 6.05 -26.98
C THR A 242 18.54 6.17 -25.73
N LEU A 243 19.13 6.46 -24.57
CA LEU A 243 18.44 6.51 -23.27
C LEU A 243 17.99 7.95 -22.96
N ALA A 244 16.90 8.38 -23.60
CA ALA A 244 16.32 9.69 -23.34
C ALA A 244 15.56 9.70 -22.00
N VAL A 245 16.03 10.50 -21.05
CA VAL A 245 15.32 10.80 -19.79
C VAL A 245 14.83 12.24 -19.84
N PRO A 246 13.60 12.50 -20.33
CA PRO A 246 13.03 13.85 -20.27
C PRO A 246 12.96 14.32 -18.81
N ALA A 247 13.22 15.61 -18.59
CA ALA A 247 13.20 16.19 -17.25
C ALA A 247 11.81 16.04 -16.59
N PRO A 248 11.73 15.79 -15.27
CA PRO A 248 10.49 16.01 -14.55
C PRO A 248 10.10 17.47 -14.79
N ARG A 249 8.87 17.72 -15.25
CA ARG A 249 8.37 19.07 -15.49
C ARG A 249 8.47 19.86 -14.19
N SER A 250 9.49 20.70 -14.06
CA SER A 250 9.55 21.68 -12.98
C SER A 250 8.42 22.67 -13.23
N SER A 251 7.48 22.78 -12.29
CA SER A 251 6.62 23.96 -12.20
C SER A 251 7.53 25.18 -12.17
N ARG A 252 7.56 25.93 -13.27
CA ARG A 252 8.37 27.16 -13.42
C ARG A 252 8.08 28.12 -12.26
N PRO A 253 9.07 28.87 -11.76
CA PRO A 253 8.84 29.97 -10.84
C PRO A 253 8.02 31.04 -11.57
N GLN A 254 6.81 31.32 -11.09
CA GLN A 254 6.04 32.46 -11.59
C GLN A 254 6.75 33.75 -11.16
N ARG A 255 7.01 34.62 -12.14
CA ARG A 255 7.40 36.03 -11.91
C ARG A 255 6.34 36.73 -11.04
N PRO A 256 6.70 37.79 -10.30
CA PRO A 256 5.83 38.41 -9.32
C PRO A 256 4.64 39.08 -10.01
N ALA A 257 3.43 38.58 -9.76
CA ALA A 257 2.19 39.25 -10.11
C ALA A 257 1.90 40.34 -9.05
N GLY A 258 1.33 41.46 -9.51
CA GLY A 258 0.98 42.64 -8.72
C GLY A 258 -0.05 42.38 -7.60
N PRO A 259 -0.60 43.45 -7.00
CA PRO A 259 -1.32 43.35 -5.74
C PRO A 259 -2.54 42.43 -5.84
N PRO A 260 -2.92 41.74 -4.74
CA PRO A 260 -3.82 40.61 -4.81
C PRO A 260 -5.23 41.07 -5.23
N ARG A 261 -5.74 40.50 -6.31
CA ARG A 261 -7.20 40.44 -6.55
C ARG A 261 -7.73 39.20 -5.82
N GLU A 262 -8.76 39.40 -5.02
CA GLU A 262 -9.50 38.30 -4.40
C GLU A 262 -10.02 37.34 -5.49
N PRO A 263 -9.82 36.02 -5.31
CA PRO A 263 -10.37 35.04 -6.24
C PRO A 263 -11.89 34.95 -6.07
N PRO A 264 -12.63 34.67 -7.16
CA PRO A 264 -14.05 34.37 -7.07
C PRO A 264 -14.28 33.09 -6.26
N PRO A 265 -15.45 32.91 -5.63
CA PRO A 265 -15.74 31.74 -4.80
C PRO A 265 -15.74 30.48 -5.67
N GLU A 266 -14.92 29.49 -5.30
CA GLU A 266 -14.95 28.16 -5.91
C GLU A 266 -16.27 27.44 -5.56
N PRO A 267 -16.90 26.72 -6.51
CA PRO A 267 -18.02 25.85 -6.20
C PRO A 267 -17.59 24.76 -5.23
N GLY A 268 -18.38 24.59 -4.17
CA GLY A 268 -18.09 23.79 -2.98
C GLY A 268 -17.50 22.41 -3.27
N ARG A 269 -16.24 22.24 -2.86
CA ARG A 269 -15.57 20.94 -2.79
C ARG A 269 -16.20 20.14 -1.65
N ALA A 270 -17.00 19.13 -1.99
CA ALA A 270 -17.48 18.16 -1.03
C ALA A 270 -16.30 17.48 -0.30
N PRO A 271 -16.43 17.16 1.00
CA PRO A 271 -15.34 16.61 1.80
C PRO A 271 -14.83 15.30 1.22
N GLY A 272 -13.50 15.21 1.11
CA GLY A 272 -12.80 14.09 0.47
C GLY A 272 -13.06 12.75 1.14
N SER A 273 -13.49 11.79 0.32
CA SER A 273 -13.44 10.36 0.63
C SER A 273 -11.99 9.95 0.90
N ILE A 274 -11.72 9.50 2.11
CA ILE A 274 -10.47 8.84 2.51
C ILE A 274 -10.49 7.46 1.88
N VAL A 275 -9.79 7.22 0.78
CA VAL A 275 -9.69 5.88 0.18
C VAL A 275 -8.71 5.03 1.00
N THR A 276 -9.25 4.15 1.83
CA THR A 276 -8.49 3.07 2.49
C THR A 276 -8.22 1.94 1.47
N PRO A 277 -7.26 1.01 1.72
CA PRO A 277 -7.09 -0.19 0.89
C PRO A 277 -8.39 -1.01 0.74
N GLN A 278 -9.28 -0.91 1.73
CA GLN A 278 -10.61 -1.52 1.69
C GLN A 278 -11.51 -0.88 0.63
N ILE A 279 -11.55 0.45 0.61
CA ILE A 279 -12.31 1.24 -0.37
C ILE A 279 -11.75 1.05 -1.78
N GLN A 280 -10.45 0.73 -1.89
CA GLN A 280 -9.78 0.48 -3.16
C GLN A 280 -10.24 -0.84 -3.83
N ASP A 281 -10.39 -1.95 -3.09
CA ASP A 281 -10.86 -3.22 -3.67
C ASP A 281 -12.34 -3.15 -4.10
N GLU A 282 -13.23 -2.58 -3.27
CA GLU A 282 -14.65 -2.37 -3.61
C GLU A 282 -14.82 -1.51 -4.86
N ARG A 283 -14.08 -0.40 -4.91
CA ARG A 283 -14.02 0.47 -6.07
C ARG A 283 -13.51 -0.24 -7.31
N TYR A 284 -12.53 -1.14 -7.18
CA TYR A 284 -12.02 -1.90 -8.32
C TYR A 284 -13.02 -2.92 -8.85
N VAL A 285 -13.77 -3.60 -7.98
CA VAL A 285 -14.86 -4.48 -8.42
C VAL A 285 -15.89 -3.67 -9.22
N LEU A 286 -16.31 -2.51 -8.71
CA LEU A 286 -17.24 -1.63 -9.43
C LEU A 286 -16.67 -1.09 -10.73
N LEU A 287 -15.39 -0.67 -10.74
CA LEU A 287 -14.74 -0.13 -11.93
C LEU A 287 -14.68 -1.14 -13.08
N HIS A 288 -14.39 -2.41 -12.77
CA HIS A 288 -14.42 -3.48 -13.78
C HIS A 288 -15.87 -3.79 -14.18
N ALA A 289 -16.79 -3.87 -13.22
CA ALA A 289 -18.20 -4.15 -13.49
C ALA A 289 -18.86 -3.10 -14.40
N ILE A 290 -18.42 -1.83 -14.37
CA ILE A 290 -18.93 -0.78 -15.27
C ILE A 290 -18.20 -0.70 -16.63
N HIS A 291 -17.16 -1.50 -16.85
CA HIS A 291 -16.33 -1.43 -18.05
C HIS A 291 -16.56 -2.58 -19.03
N ASP A 292 -16.84 -3.78 -18.55
CA ASP A 292 -17.06 -4.97 -19.38
C ASP A 292 -18.19 -5.81 -18.81
N SER A 293 -19.18 -6.13 -19.64
CA SER A 293 -20.33 -6.96 -19.26
C SER A 293 -19.93 -8.33 -18.73
N ARG A 294 -18.75 -8.86 -19.13
CA ARG A 294 -18.22 -10.12 -18.59
C ARG A 294 -17.86 -10.01 -17.11
N TRP A 295 -17.24 -8.90 -16.71
CA TRP A 295 -16.89 -8.65 -15.31
C TRP A 295 -18.11 -8.27 -14.49
N LEU A 296 -19.10 -7.61 -15.10
CA LEU A 296 -20.40 -7.42 -14.46
C LEU A 296 -21.05 -8.77 -14.14
N ALA A 297 -21.12 -9.70 -15.10
CA ALA A 297 -21.66 -11.04 -14.88
C ALA A 297 -20.90 -11.80 -13.77
N GLU A 298 -19.57 -11.84 -13.84
CA GLU A 298 -18.73 -12.50 -12.81
C GLU A 298 -18.88 -11.82 -11.44
N ALA A 299 -19.08 -10.50 -11.38
CA ALA A 299 -19.35 -9.79 -10.13
C ALA A 299 -20.75 -10.13 -9.56
N ARG A 300 -21.78 -10.27 -10.40
CA ARG A 300 -23.13 -10.66 -9.96
C ARG A 300 -23.16 -12.09 -9.41
N GLU A 301 -22.45 -13.00 -10.06
CA GLU A 301 -22.31 -14.38 -9.56
C GLU A 301 -21.54 -14.41 -8.24
N GLY A 302 -20.39 -13.71 -8.17
CA GLY A 302 -19.45 -13.79 -7.06
C GLY A 302 -19.63 -12.79 -5.92
N CYS A 303 -20.56 -11.83 -6.00
CA CYS A 303 -20.72 -10.76 -5.01
C CYS A 303 -22.19 -10.49 -4.67
N ARG A 304 -22.43 -9.89 -3.51
CA ARG A 304 -23.72 -9.36 -3.09
C ARG A 304 -23.55 -7.92 -2.58
N PRO A 305 -24.59 -7.06 -2.63
CA PRO A 305 -24.49 -5.68 -2.15
C PRO A 305 -23.95 -5.55 -0.72
N GLU A 306 -24.34 -6.47 0.18
CA GLU A 306 -23.98 -6.42 1.61
C GLU A 306 -22.47 -6.65 1.85
N PHE A 307 -21.75 -7.14 0.84
CA PHE A 307 -20.31 -7.37 0.93
C PHE A 307 -19.51 -6.06 0.88
N PHE A 308 -20.09 -5.00 0.34
CA PHE A 308 -19.50 -3.67 0.31
C PHE A 308 -19.51 -3.04 1.71
N THR A 309 -18.53 -2.20 2.02
CA THR A 309 -18.43 -1.46 3.29
C THR A 309 -18.74 0.02 3.13
N VAL A 310 -18.64 0.52 1.89
CA VAL A 310 -19.04 1.88 1.54
C VAL A 310 -20.51 1.87 1.14
N PRO A 311 -21.42 2.56 1.87
CA PRO A 311 -22.85 2.56 1.56
C PRO A 311 -23.19 3.04 0.14
N ASP A 312 -22.41 4.00 -0.36
CA ASP A 312 -22.56 4.50 -1.74
C ASP A 312 -22.22 3.43 -2.79
N TYR A 313 -21.29 2.51 -2.49
CA TYR A 313 -20.86 1.43 -3.39
C TYR A 313 -21.80 0.23 -3.32
N GLU A 314 -22.26 -0.12 -2.12
CA GLU A 314 -23.34 -1.08 -1.91
C GLU A 314 -24.57 -0.71 -2.74
N ARG A 315 -25.09 0.50 -2.54
CA ARG A 315 -26.25 1.03 -3.27
C ARG A 315 -26.01 1.11 -4.78
N PHE A 316 -24.79 1.43 -5.19
CA PHE A 316 -24.41 1.45 -6.60
C PHE A 316 -24.38 0.06 -7.22
N PHE A 317 -23.82 -0.93 -6.51
CA PHE A 317 -23.82 -2.32 -6.95
C PHE A 317 -25.23 -2.89 -7.04
N GLU A 318 -26.07 -2.64 -6.04
CA GLU A 318 -27.49 -3.02 -6.05
C GLU A 318 -28.21 -2.48 -7.29
N ARG A 319 -27.93 -1.23 -7.67
CA ARG A 319 -28.51 -0.66 -8.90
C ARG A 319 -27.90 -1.22 -10.18
N LEU A 320 -26.64 -1.63 -10.17
CA LEU A 320 -26.00 -2.33 -11.28
C LEU A 320 -26.49 -3.76 -11.44
N ASP A 321 -26.93 -4.40 -10.35
CA ASP A 321 -27.45 -5.78 -10.31
C ASP A 321 -28.96 -5.86 -10.65
N ASP A 322 -29.51 -4.85 -11.31
CA ASP A 322 -30.96 -4.72 -11.57
C ASP A 322 -31.49 -5.60 -12.72
N GLY A 323 -30.75 -6.64 -13.13
CA GLY A 323 -31.12 -7.53 -14.23
C GLY A 323 -30.88 -6.98 -15.64
N SER A 324 -30.22 -5.82 -15.78
CA SER A 324 -29.81 -5.30 -17.10
C SER A 324 -28.90 -6.30 -17.86
N PRO A 325 -29.10 -6.50 -19.18
CA PRO A 325 -28.35 -7.48 -19.98
C PRO A 325 -26.91 -7.06 -20.28
N ASP A 326 -26.62 -5.76 -20.33
CA ASP A 326 -25.27 -5.23 -20.52
C ASP A 326 -24.97 -3.99 -19.67
N VAL A 327 -23.68 -3.75 -19.50
CA VAL A 327 -23.14 -2.68 -18.66
C VAL A 327 -23.48 -1.27 -19.15
N GLY A 328 -23.61 -1.09 -20.47
CA GLY A 328 -23.94 0.20 -21.07
C GLY A 328 -25.35 0.63 -20.73
N GLU A 329 -26.30 -0.30 -20.75
CA GLU A 329 -27.68 -0.05 -20.34
C GLU A 329 -27.78 0.28 -18.84
N ALA A 330 -27.12 -0.50 -18.00
CA ALA A 330 -27.09 -0.28 -16.55
C ALA A 330 -26.52 1.11 -16.20
N ALA A 331 -25.37 1.48 -16.79
CA ALA A 331 -24.76 2.80 -16.61
C ALA A 331 -25.65 3.93 -17.16
N ALA A 332 -26.30 3.75 -18.30
CA ALA A 332 -27.20 4.75 -18.88
C ALA A 332 -28.46 4.99 -18.04
N ARG A 333 -28.96 3.99 -17.32
CA ARG A 333 -30.06 4.16 -16.34
C ARG A 333 -29.59 4.92 -15.11
N ILE A 334 -28.43 4.57 -14.57
CA ILE A 334 -27.84 5.30 -13.43
C ILE A 334 -27.65 6.77 -13.79
N ARG A 335 -27.12 7.05 -15.00
CA ARG A 335 -26.94 8.42 -15.49
C ARG A 335 -28.25 9.21 -15.63
N ARG A 336 -29.36 8.53 -15.92
CA ARG A 336 -30.70 9.13 -16.04
C ARG A 336 -31.52 9.10 -14.74
N SER A 337 -31.00 8.50 -13.68
CA SER A 337 -31.69 8.44 -12.39
C SER A 337 -31.63 9.79 -11.68
N ASP A 338 -32.66 10.13 -10.91
CA ASP A 338 -32.68 11.34 -10.06
C ASP A 338 -31.84 11.17 -8.77
N ASP A 339 -30.96 10.16 -8.71
CA ASP A 339 -30.16 9.85 -7.55
C ASP A 339 -28.76 10.49 -7.65
N PRO A 340 -28.50 11.59 -6.91
CA PRO A 340 -27.23 12.31 -7.00
C PRO A 340 -26.06 11.48 -6.46
N VAL A 341 -26.31 10.49 -5.60
CA VAL A 341 -25.25 9.60 -5.08
C VAL A 341 -24.79 8.65 -6.18
N LEU A 342 -25.73 8.00 -6.86
CA LEU A 342 -25.41 7.07 -7.94
C LEU A 342 -24.75 7.76 -9.14
N GLN A 343 -25.24 8.94 -9.52
CA GLN A 343 -24.61 9.76 -10.57
C GLN A 343 -23.18 10.16 -10.21
N ARG A 344 -22.93 10.55 -8.95
CA ARG A 344 -21.59 10.89 -8.46
C ARG A 344 -20.64 9.69 -8.49
N VAL A 345 -21.10 8.52 -8.04
CA VAL A 345 -20.27 7.29 -8.05
C VAL A 345 -19.96 6.88 -9.49
N LEU A 346 -20.94 6.94 -10.40
CA LEU A 346 -20.72 6.66 -11.83
C LEU A 346 -19.66 7.60 -12.42
N ALA A 347 -19.80 8.92 -12.19
CA ALA A 347 -18.86 9.91 -12.68
C ALA A 347 -17.46 9.73 -12.07
N GLU A 348 -17.36 9.40 -10.78
CA GLU A 348 -16.08 9.07 -10.13
C GLU A 348 -15.42 7.88 -10.86
N LEU A 349 -16.12 6.78 -11.05
CA LEU A 349 -15.57 5.58 -11.69
C LEU A 349 -15.18 5.82 -13.16
N GLU A 350 -15.97 6.58 -13.91
CA GLU A 350 -15.68 6.97 -15.30
C GLU A 350 -14.44 7.87 -15.40
N MET A 351 -14.29 8.85 -14.50
CA MET A 351 -13.10 9.71 -14.47
C MET A 351 -11.82 8.92 -14.17
N TRP A 352 -11.92 7.89 -13.32
CA TRP A 352 -10.80 7.04 -12.97
C TRP A 352 -10.33 6.15 -14.12
N ARG A 353 -11.25 5.73 -15.00
CA ARG A 353 -10.93 5.02 -16.25
C ARG A 353 -9.95 5.81 -17.11
N ASP A 354 -10.21 7.12 -17.25
CA ASP A 354 -9.49 7.96 -18.21
C ASP A 354 -8.19 8.56 -17.62
N GLY A 355 -8.00 8.49 -16.30
CA GLY A 355 -6.99 9.28 -15.58
C GLY A 355 -5.82 8.53 -14.94
N GLN A 356 -5.89 7.21 -14.71
CA GLN A 356 -4.82 6.50 -13.99
C GLN A 356 -4.51 5.14 -14.62
N GLY A 357 -3.23 4.92 -14.95
CA GLY A 357 -2.70 3.72 -15.61
C GLY A 357 -2.75 2.44 -14.76
N PHE A 358 -3.94 2.08 -14.26
CA PHE A 358 -4.21 0.78 -13.67
C PHE A 358 -4.68 -0.18 -14.77
N PRO A 359 -4.01 -1.32 -14.98
CA PRO A 359 -4.44 -2.28 -15.99
C PRO A 359 -5.75 -2.94 -15.52
N LEU A 360 -6.83 -2.68 -16.24
CA LEU A 360 -8.07 -3.46 -16.15
C LEU A 360 -7.74 -4.86 -16.69
N SER A 361 -7.43 -5.78 -15.78
CA SER A 361 -7.04 -7.14 -16.11
C SER A 361 -7.89 -8.13 -15.33
N GLU A 362 -8.09 -9.29 -15.91
CA GLU A 362 -8.82 -10.38 -15.27
C GLU A 362 -8.19 -10.79 -13.93
N GLU A 363 -6.85 -10.74 -13.84
CA GLU A 363 -6.11 -10.99 -12.60
C GLU A 363 -6.40 -9.92 -11.53
N SER A 364 -6.40 -8.63 -11.89
CA SER A 364 -6.62 -7.55 -10.93
C SER A 364 -8.08 -7.48 -10.45
N PHE A 365 -9.03 -7.82 -11.32
CA PHE A 365 -10.44 -8.00 -10.96
C PHE A 365 -10.63 -9.13 -9.94
N ARG A 366 -10.18 -10.35 -10.28
CA ARG A 366 -10.36 -11.53 -9.41
C ARG A 366 -9.67 -11.37 -8.07
N ASP A 367 -8.49 -10.75 -8.03
CA ASP A 367 -7.81 -10.46 -6.77
C ASP A 367 -8.58 -9.47 -5.89
N SER A 368 -9.22 -8.47 -6.49
CA SER A 368 -10.04 -7.49 -5.77
C SER A 368 -11.33 -8.15 -5.26
N LEU A 369 -11.98 -8.98 -6.08
CA LEU A 369 -13.16 -9.77 -5.69
C LEU A 369 -12.85 -10.75 -4.55
N ARG A 370 -11.73 -11.50 -4.63
CA ARG A 370 -11.27 -12.38 -3.54
C ARG A 370 -11.06 -11.62 -2.24
N ARG A 371 -10.41 -10.44 -2.30
CA ARG A 371 -10.20 -9.61 -1.11
C ARG A 371 -11.50 -9.05 -0.55
N LEU A 372 -12.49 -8.75 -1.39
CA LEU A 372 -13.83 -8.36 -0.96
C LEU A 372 -14.53 -9.52 -0.23
N LEU A 373 -14.50 -10.73 -0.80
CA LEU A 373 -15.07 -11.94 -0.20
C LEU A 373 -14.43 -12.33 1.13
N LEU A 374 -13.10 -12.25 1.23
CA LEU A 374 -12.39 -12.51 2.50
C LEU A 374 -12.82 -11.53 3.60
N LYS A 375 -13.08 -10.26 3.25
CA LYS A 375 -13.58 -9.26 4.21
C LYS A 375 -15.04 -9.53 4.58
N ALA A 376 -15.89 -9.91 3.62
CA ALA A 376 -17.26 -10.31 3.89
C ALA A 376 -17.32 -11.51 4.85
N MET A 377 -16.42 -12.49 4.67
CA MET A 377 -16.24 -13.62 5.59
C MET A 377 -15.80 -13.17 6.99
N GLU A 378 -14.82 -12.28 7.09
CA GLU A 378 -14.36 -11.74 8.38
C GLU A 378 -15.44 -10.95 9.12
N ARG A 379 -16.32 -10.26 8.38
CA ARG A 379 -17.49 -9.54 8.89
C ARG A 379 -18.66 -10.46 9.24
N GLY A 380 -18.62 -11.73 8.82
CA GLY A 380 -19.70 -12.70 9.04
C GLY A 380 -20.96 -12.43 8.21
N VAL A 381 -20.83 -11.76 7.06
CA VAL A 381 -21.97 -11.43 6.17
C VAL A 381 -22.08 -12.38 4.96
N LEU A 382 -21.34 -13.50 4.97
CA LEU A 382 -21.53 -14.55 3.97
C LEU A 382 -22.73 -15.44 4.34
N PRO A 383 -23.60 -15.79 3.38
CA PRO A 383 -24.88 -16.48 3.63
C PRO A 383 -24.74 -17.85 4.33
N GLU A 384 -23.60 -18.53 4.21
CA GLU A 384 -23.36 -19.83 4.82
C GLU A 384 -23.21 -19.81 6.36
N PHE A 385 -23.14 -18.62 6.99
CA PHE A 385 -23.11 -18.53 8.45
C PHE A 385 -24.46 -18.78 9.12
N GLU A 386 -25.59 -18.68 8.39
CA GLU A 386 -26.92 -18.68 9.03
C GLU A 386 -27.67 -20.02 8.92
N ALA A 387 -27.27 -20.96 8.04
CA ALA A 387 -28.23 -21.94 7.52
C ALA A 387 -28.03 -23.44 7.83
N THR A 388 -27.09 -23.92 8.66
CA THR A 388 -26.96 -25.38 8.87
C THR A 388 -26.52 -25.79 10.27
N GLY A 389 -27.45 -26.38 11.03
CA GLY A 389 -27.28 -26.90 12.39
C GLY A 389 -26.51 -28.21 12.50
N GLU A 390 -25.45 -28.41 11.72
CA GLU A 390 -24.57 -29.59 11.80
C GLU A 390 -23.18 -29.26 12.35
N ARG A 391 -22.63 -30.25 13.08
CA ARG A 391 -21.55 -30.16 14.07
C ARG A 391 -20.14 -29.96 13.45
N LEU A 392 -19.90 -28.87 12.75
CA LEU A 392 -18.54 -28.35 12.50
C LEU A 392 -18.36 -27.07 13.30
N THR A 393 -17.31 -26.99 14.12
CA THR A 393 -17.01 -25.75 14.86
C THR A 393 -16.82 -24.59 13.88
N ASP A 394 -17.39 -23.42 14.18
CA ASP A 394 -17.29 -22.19 13.35
C ASP A 394 -15.88 -21.89 12.84
N ALA A 395 -14.83 -22.26 13.59
CA ALA A 395 -13.43 -22.08 13.23
C ALA A 395 -12.95 -22.97 12.07
N LEU A 396 -13.40 -24.22 12.00
CA LEU A 396 -13.05 -25.15 10.92
C LEU A 396 -13.75 -24.74 9.61
N ARG A 397 -15.04 -24.40 9.69
CA ARG A 397 -15.82 -23.92 8.55
C ARG A 397 -15.25 -22.63 7.96
N ARG A 398 -14.86 -21.67 8.81
CA ARG A 398 -14.13 -20.45 8.39
C ARG A 398 -12.84 -20.75 7.66
N ARG A 399 -12.11 -21.80 8.06
CA ARG A 399 -10.84 -22.19 7.45
C ARG A 399 -11.05 -22.78 6.05
N GLU A 400 -12.13 -23.52 5.85
CA GLU A 400 -12.51 -24.10 4.55
C GLU A 400 -13.00 -23.04 3.57
N ILE A 401 -13.95 -22.20 3.99
CA ILE A 401 -14.44 -21.06 3.19
C ILE A 401 -13.26 -20.15 2.78
N LYS A 402 -12.37 -19.82 3.73
CA LYS A 402 -11.16 -19.04 3.43
C LYS A 402 -10.28 -19.74 2.39
N ARG A 403 -10.11 -21.06 2.49
CA ARG A 403 -9.31 -21.86 1.54
C ARG A 403 -9.94 -21.85 0.15
N ASP A 404 -11.26 -21.93 0.04
CA ASP A 404 -11.95 -21.95 -1.25
C ASP A 404 -12.03 -20.57 -1.90
N ILE A 405 -12.18 -19.49 -1.12
CA ILE A 405 -12.03 -18.11 -1.62
C ILE A 405 -10.61 -17.91 -2.18
N LEU A 406 -9.57 -18.33 -1.44
CA LEU A 406 -8.18 -18.20 -1.88
C LEU A 406 -7.86 -19.05 -3.13
N ARG A 407 -8.56 -20.16 -3.32
CA ARG A 407 -8.45 -21.03 -4.51
C ARG A 407 -9.35 -20.60 -5.67
N GLY A 408 -10.21 -19.59 -5.48
CA GLY A 408 -11.19 -19.16 -6.49
C GLY A 408 -12.28 -20.20 -6.76
N ARG A 409 -12.60 -21.05 -5.79
CA ARG A 409 -13.62 -22.10 -5.88
C ARG A 409 -14.87 -21.80 -5.04
N PHE A 410 -14.91 -20.65 -4.38
CA PHE A 410 -16.03 -20.23 -3.56
C PHE A 410 -17.11 -19.58 -4.43
N HIS A 411 -18.36 -20.00 -4.25
CA HIS A 411 -19.53 -19.39 -4.88
C HIS A 411 -20.56 -19.03 -3.78
N PRO A 412 -21.09 -17.79 -3.75
CA PRO A 412 -21.98 -17.33 -2.66
C PRO A 412 -23.25 -18.17 -2.45
N GLU A 413 -23.69 -18.92 -3.47
CA GLU A 413 -24.90 -19.76 -3.43
C GLU A 413 -24.63 -21.26 -3.36
N THR A 414 -23.36 -21.68 -3.35
CA THR A 414 -23.00 -23.11 -3.39
C THR A 414 -22.24 -23.44 -2.11
N PRO A 415 -22.84 -24.16 -1.15
CA PRO A 415 -22.13 -24.54 0.06
C PRO A 415 -20.91 -25.41 -0.31
N PRO A 416 -19.80 -25.32 0.45
CA PRO A 416 -18.64 -26.17 0.23
C PRO A 416 -19.06 -27.64 0.33
N ASP A 417 -18.63 -28.46 -0.62
CA ASP A 417 -18.79 -29.91 -0.55
C ASP A 417 -18.16 -30.41 0.77
N VAL A 418 -19.00 -30.95 1.65
CA VAL A 418 -18.62 -31.54 2.94
C VAL A 418 -18.04 -32.94 2.73
#